data_AF-A0A6I1VFT3-F1
#
_entry.id   AF-A0A6I1VFT3-F1
#
_cell.length_a   1.000
_cell.length_b   1.000
_cell.length_c   1.000
_cell.angle_alpha   90.00
_cell.angle_beta   90.00
_cell.angle_gamma   90.00
#
_symmetry.space_group_name_H-M   'P 1'
#
loop_
_entity.id
_entity.type
_entity.pdbx_description
1 polymer ?
#
loop_
_entity_poly.entity_id
_entity_poly.type
_entity_poly.pdbx_seq_one_letter_code
_entity_poly.pdbx_strand_id
1 'polypeptide(L)'
;MFHYHPDQRPPFLFSQVTADKVAIHYSTYLILQADRDALQVQLKATKKHLQTLIDELKAAGLERENLRMLAENKEQLSNQSKASYLNVIGALVSTILGSSSTGRKHSIFDSQASIVDSITAHYDGVPGLSKRSLDEKFAAAKRSLAQAKR
;
A
#
# COMPACT_ATOMS: atom_id res chain seq x y z
N MET A 1 -38.96 -56.57 -65.16
CA MET A 1 -37.82 -56.40 -64.25
C MET A 1 -37.49 -54.91 -64.27
N PHE A 2 -37.64 -54.17 -63.17
CA PHE A 2 -37.34 -52.74 -63.16
C PHE A 2 -35.83 -52.54 -63.13
N HIS A 3 -35.27 -51.93 -64.17
CA HIS A 3 -33.86 -51.58 -64.23
C HIS A 3 -33.67 -50.23 -63.52
N TYR A 4 -33.02 -50.26 -62.35
CA TYR A 4 -32.63 -49.03 -61.66
C TYR A 4 -31.24 -48.63 -62.14
N HIS A 5 -31.15 -47.46 -62.76
CA HIS A 5 -29.89 -46.88 -63.17
C HIS A 5 -29.18 -46.25 -61.96
N PRO A 6 -27.83 -46.23 -61.93
CA PRO A 6 -27.07 -45.77 -60.77
C PRO A 6 -27.31 -44.29 -60.38
N ASP A 7 -27.88 -43.49 -61.27
CA ASP A 7 -28.32 -42.11 -61.06
C ASP A 7 -29.73 -42.00 -60.46
N GLN A 8 -30.54 -43.06 -60.52
CA GLN A 8 -31.86 -43.12 -59.90
C GLN A 8 -31.75 -43.63 -58.46
N ARG A 9 -31.91 -42.73 -57.48
CA ARG A 9 -31.99 -43.09 -56.06
C ARG A 9 -33.28 -43.88 -55.79
N PRO A 10 -33.23 -45.21 -55.59
CA PRO A 10 -34.44 -46.00 -55.49
C PRO A 10 -35.16 -45.70 -54.16
N PRO A 11 -36.49 -45.51 -54.17
CA PRO A 11 -37.23 -45.10 -52.98
C PRO A 11 -37.22 -46.16 -51.84
N PHE A 12 -36.86 -47.40 -52.14
CA PHE A 12 -36.69 -48.46 -51.13
C PHE A 12 -35.38 -48.37 -50.33
N LEU A 13 -34.33 -47.75 -50.90
CA LEU A 13 -33.06 -47.51 -50.20
C LEU A 13 -33.02 -46.13 -49.55
N PHE A 14 -33.76 -45.18 -50.12
CA PHE A 14 -33.84 -43.81 -49.64
C PHE A 14 -35.29 -43.53 -49.26
N SER A 15 -35.62 -43.77 -47.99
CA SER A 15 -36.90 -43.33 -47.44
C SER A 15 -37.03 -41.83 -47.69
N GLN A 16 -38.17 -41.41 -48.24
CA GLN A 16 -38.52 -39.99 -48.30
C GLN A 16 -38.63 -39.53 -46.86
N VAL A 17 -37.56 -38.88 -46.37
CA VAL A 17 -37.51 -38.32 -45.04
C VAL A 17 -38.70 -37.38 -44.95
N THR A 18 -39.75 -37.79 -44.22
CA THR A 18 -40.91 -36.96 -43.97
C THR A 18 -40.38 -35.65 -43.39
N ALA A 19 -40.63 -34.54 -44.08
CA ALA A 19 -40.09 -33.21 -43.79
C ALA A 19 -40.42 -32.70 -42.37
N ASP A 20 -41.23 -33.44 -41.60
CA ASP A 20 -41.63 -33.18 -40.22
C ASP A 20 -40.67 -33.71 -39.14
N LYS A 21 -39.64 -34.49 -39.49
CA LYS A 21 -38.56 -34.80 -38.54
C LYS A 21 -37.41 -33.88 -38.85
N VAL A 22 -37.19 -32.89 -37.98
CA VAL A 22 -36.08 -31.92 -37.99
C VAL A 22 -34.79 -32.59 -38.47
N ALA A 23 -34.52 -32.48 -39.77
CA ALA A 23 -33.35 -33.05 -40.39
C ALA A 23 -32.19 -32.13 -40.03
N ILE A 24 -31.48 -32.45 -38.94
CA ILE A 24 -30.29 -31.71 -38.52
C ILE A 24 -29.29 -31.77 -39.68
N HIS A 25 -29.13 -30.65 -40.37
CA HIS A 25 -28.25 -30.58 -41.53
C HIS A 25 -26.79 -30.60 -41.08
N TYR A 26 -25.96 -31.35 -41.78
CA TYR A 26 -24.54 -31.52 -41.47
C TYR A 26 -23.79 -30.18 -41.37
N SER A 27 -24.17 -29.19 -42.18
CA SER A 27 -23.59 -27.83 -42.11
C SER A 27 -23.85 -27.14 -40.78
N THR A 28 -25.04 -27.32 -40.19
CA THR A 28 -25.40 -26.72 -38.90
C THR A 28 -24.55 -27.29 -37.77
N TYR A 29 -24.25 -28.59 -37.81
CA TYR A 29 -23.33 -29.23 -36.87
C TYR A 29 -21.91 -28.66 -36.97
N LEU A 30 -21.39 -28.49 -38.19
CA LEU A 30 -20.05 -27.93 -38.40
C LEU A 30 -19.93 -26.48 -37.94
N ILE A 31 -20.95 -25.66 -38.17
CA ILE A 31 -21.00 -24.27 -37.68
C ILE A 31 -20.95 -24.26 -36.15
N LEU A 32 -21.78 -25.08 -35.49
CA LEU A 32 -21.81 -25.14 -34.03
C LEU A 32 -20.49 -25.67 -33.45
N GLN A 33 -19.82 -26.60 -34.14
CA GLN A 33 -18.50 -27.07 -33.76
C GLN A 33 -17.45 -25.95 -33.87
N ALA A 34 -17.45 -25.18 -34.96
CA ALA A 34 -16.54 -24.05 -35.13
C ALA A 34 -16.77 -22.97 -34.05
N ASP A 35 -18.02 -22.66 -33.72
CA ASP A 35 -18.36 -21.72 -32.65
C ASP A 35 -17.90 -22.22 -31.28
N ARG A 36 -18.09 -23.52 -31.00
CA ARG A 36 -17.59 -24.14 -29.77
C ARG A 36 -16.07 -24.02 -29.67
N ASP A 37 -15.35 -24.31 -30.75
CA ASP A 37 -13.89 -24.23 -30.78
C ASP A 37 -13.41 -22.79 -30.59
N ALA A 38 -14.07 -21.82 -31.23
CA ALA A 38 -13.81 -20.40 -31.04
C ALA A 38 -14.04 -19.96 -29.58
N LEU A 39 -15.16 -20.36 -28.98
CA LEU A 39 -15.47 -20.09 -27.57
C LEU A 39 -14.47 -20.74 -26.62
N GLN A 40 -14.00 -21.96 -26.92
CA GLN A 40 -12.96 -22.62 -26.12
C GLN A 40 -11.63 -21.88 -26.17
N VAL A 41 -11.25 -21.34 -27.32
CA VAL A 41 -10.05 -20.50 -27.46
C VAL A 41 -10.20 -19.22 -26.64
N GLN A 42 -11.34 -18.52 -26.76
CA GLN A 42 -11.60 -17.32 -25.98
C GLN A 42 -11.59 -17.59 -24.48
N LEU A 43 -12.22 -18.68 -24.03
CA LEU A 43 -12.25 -19.07 -22.63
C LEU A 43 -10.85 -19.35 -22.08
N LYS A 44 -9.98 -20.01 -22.86
CA LYS A 44 -8.59 -20.23 -22.47
C LYS A 44 -7.82 -18.91 -22.38
N ALA A 45 -8.02 -18.00 -23.33
CA ALA A 45 -7.38 -16.69 -23.33
C ALA A 45 -7.81 -15.83 -22.13
N THR A 46 -9.12 -15.76 -21.84
CA THR A 46 -9.64 -15.01 -20.69
C THR A 46 -9.19 -15.60 -19.36
N LYS A 47 -9.18 -16.93 -19.21
CA LYS A 47 -8.61 -17.59 -18.02
C LYS A 47 -7.14 -17.25 -17.81
N LYS A 48 -6.34 -17.26 -18.89
CA LYS A 48 -4.93 -16.88 -18.82
C LYS A 48 -4.77 -15.42 -18.37
N HIS A 49 -5.58 -14.52 -18.93
CA HIS A 49 -5.54 -13.11 -18.55
C HIS A 49 -5.96 -12.86 -17.09
N LEU A 50 -6.99 -13.57 -16.61
CA LEU A 50 -7.37 -13.51 -15.20
C LEU A 50 -6.24 -14.00 -14.28
N GLN A 51 -5.55 -15.08 -14.67
CA GLN A 51 -4.42 -15.58 -13.90
C GLN A 51 -3.30 -14.55 -13.84
N THR A 52 -2.95 -13.90 -14.95
CA THR A 52 -1.93 -12.84 -14.96
C THR A 52 -2.32 -11.67 -14.07
N LEU A 53 -3.57 -11.21 -14.13
CA LEU A 53 -4.06 -10.11 -13.28
C LEU A 53 -4.02 -10.47 -11.79
N ILE A 54 -4.34 -11.72 -11.43
CA ILE A 54 -4.25 -12.20 -10.04
C ILE A 54 -2.80 -12.18 -9.57
N ASP A 55 -1.86 -12.61 -10.40
CA ASP A 55 -0.45 -12.64 -10.04
C ASP A 55 0.15 -11.24 -9.93
N GLU A 56 -0.24 -10.32 -10.82
CA GLU A 56 0.08 -8.89 -10.73
C GLU A 56 -0.48 -8.26 -9.45
N LEU A 57 -1.75 -8.55 -9.10
CA LEU A 57 -2.37 -8.03 -7.88
C LEU A 57 -1.67 -8.56 -6.62
N LYS A 58 -1.28 -9.83 -6.61
CA LYS A 58 -0.48 -10.41 -5.51
C LYS A 58 0.88 -9.73 -5.38
N ALA A 59 1.58 -9.53 -6.51
CA ALA A 59 2.87 -8.84 -6.51
C ALA A 59 2.73 -7.40 -5.99
N ALA A 60 1.77 -6.64 -6.50
CA ALA A 60 1.48 -5.29 -6.03
C ALA A 60 1.06 -5.25 -4.55
N GLY A 61 0.32 -6.25 -4.08
CA GLY A 61 -0.05 -6.40 -2.67
C GLY A 61 1.15 -6.58 -1.76
N LEU A 62 2.11 -7.41 -2.16
CA LEU A 62 3.36 -7.63 -1.42
C LEU A 62 4.24 -6.37 -1.39
N GLU A 63 4.36 -5.66 -2.51
CA GLU A 63 5.09 -4.39 -2.58
C GLU A 63 4.47 -3.34 -1.66
N ARG A 64 3.14 -3.21 -1.67
CA ARG A 64 2.42 -2.26 -0.82
C ARG A 64 2.64 -2.56 0.67
N GLU A 65 2.60 -3.82 1.06
CA GLU A 65 2.85 -4.22 2.45
C GLU A 65 4.29 -3.93 2.87
N ASN A 66 5.27 -4.25 2.01
CA ASN A 66 6.67 -3.91 2.27
C ASN A 66 6.88 -2.40 2.43
N LEU A 67 6.29 -1.59 1.56
CA LEU A 67 6.37 -0.12 1.66
C LEU A 67 5.73 0.40 2.94
N ARG A 68 4.59 -0.18 3.33
CA ARG A 68 3.91 0.15 4.59
C ARG A 68 4.80 -0.16 5.79
N MET A 69 5.38 -1.36 5.85
CA MET A 69 6.30 -1.76 6.92
C MET A 69 7.51 -0.83 7.00
N LEU A 70 8.09 -0.44 5.86
CA LEU A 70 9.21 0.50 5.82
C LEU A 70 8.81 1.91 6.30
N ALA A 71 7.62 2.39 5.94
CA ALA A 71 7.10 3.67 6.39
C ALA A 71 6.83 3.68 7.90
N GLU A 72 6.16 2.65 8.42
CA GLU A 72 5.87 2.50 9.86
C GLU A 72 7.18 2.41 10.67
N ASN A 73 8.17 1.63 10.22
CA ASN A 73 9.47 1.55 10.88
C ASN A 73 10.20 2.90 10.87
N LYS A 74 10.16 3.64 9.76
CA LYS A 74 10.78 4.97 9.67
C LYS A 74 10.10 5.97 10.60
N GLU A 75 8.77 5.94 10.71
CA GLU A 75 8.04 6.79 11.65
C GLU A 75 8.35 6.44 13.10
N GLN A 76 8.42 5.16 13.45
CA GLN A 76 8.80 4.71 14.79
C GLN A 76 10.22 5.16 15.15
N LEU A 77 11.19 4.95 14.25
CA LEU A 77 12.57 5.41 14.45
C LEU A 77 12.64 6.93 14.57
N SER A 78 11.86 7.67 13.78
CA SER A 78 11.76 9.14 13.87
C SER A 78 11.17 9.59 15.22
N ASN A 79 10.11 8.93 15.68
CA ASN A 79 9.48 9.23 16.96
C ASN A 79 10.40 8.92 18.14
N GLN A 80 11.11 7.78 18.10
CA GLN A 80 12.10 7.42 19.11
C GLN A 80 13.26 8.42 19.14
N SER A 81 13.77 8.81 17.96
CA SER A 81 14.83 9.82 17.84
C SER A 81 14.38 11.17 18.38
N LYS A 82 13.15 11.60 18.05
CA LYS A 82 12.54 12.83 18.55
C LYS A 82 12.40 12.81 20.07
N ALA A 83 11.92 11.71 20.66
CA ALA A 83 11.82 11.55 22.10
C ALA A 83 13.21 11.61 22.77
N SER A 84 14.21 10.96 22.18
CA SER A 84 15.60 11.02 22.63
C SER A 84 16.13 12.47 22.65
N TYR A 85 15.95 13.22 21.56
CA TYR A 85 16.34 14.63 21.50
C TYR A 85 15.60 15.49 22.52
N LEU A 86 14.30 15.28 22.72
CA LEU A 86 13.54 15.98 23.74
C LEU A 86 14.04 15.66 25.16
N ASN A 87 14.41 14.41 25.43
CA ASN A 87 15.00 14.03 26.71
C ASN A 87 16.36 14.71 26.93
N VAL A 88 17.22 14.75 25.91
CA VAL A 88 18.52 15.45 25.96
C VAL A 88 18.31 16.94 26.22
N ILE A 89 17.41 17.60 25.48
CA ILE A 89 17.09 19.02 25.67
C ILE A 89 16.57 19.27 27.09
N GLY A 90 15.66 18.42 27.57
CA GLY A 90 15.06 18.55 28.89
C GLY A 90 16.11 18.38 30.00
N ALA A 91 17.04 17.44 29.82
CA ALA A 91 18.14 17.21 30.75
C ALA A 91 19.07 18.42 30.77
N LEU A 92 19.47 18.94 29.60
CA LEU A 92 20.30 20.15 29.50
C LEU A 92 19.64 21.34 30.18
N VAL A 93 18.37 21.63 29.90
CA VAL A 93 17.63 22.74 30.53
C VAL A 93 17.57 22.55 32.06
N SER A 94 17.30 21.34 32.53
CA SER A 94 17.24 21.03 33.96
C SER A 94 18.61 21.18 34.64
N THR A 95 19.68 20.80 33.96
CA THR A 95 21.06 20.94 34.46
C THR A 95 21.48 22.40 34.50
N ILE A 96 21.18 23.19 33.45
CA ILE A 96 21.50 24.63 33.38
C ILE A 96 20.84 25.38 34.54
N LEU A 97 19.56 25.09 34.80
CA LEU A 97 18.78 25.72 35.88
C LEU A 97 19.04 25.07 37.26
N GLY A 98 19.82 23.99 37.29
CA GLY A 98 20.12 23.24 38.50
C GLY A 98 21.20 23.89 39.35
N SER A 99 21.48 23.25 40.48
CA SER A 99 22.58 23.61 41.37
C SER A 99 23.33 22.36 41.79
N SER A 100 24.63 22.51 42.04
CA SER A 100 25.48 21.47 42.60
C SER A 100 25.04 21.10 44.02
N SER A 101 25.45 19.94 44.51
CA SER A 101 25.20 19.48 45.90
C SER A 101 25.73 20.46 46.95
N THR A 102 26.69 21.32 46.59
CA THR A 102 27.21 22.40 47.45
C THR A 102 26.46 23.73 47.30
N GLY A 103 25.30 23.74 46.64
CA GLY A 103 24.44 24.92 46.45
C GLY A 103 24.89 25.92 45.37
N ARG A 104 25.96 25.62 44.61
CA ARG A 104 26.42 26.48 43.51
C ARG A 104 25.55 26.28 42.27
N LYS A 105 24.94 27.35 41.75
CA LYS A 105 24.21 27.32 40.47
C LYS A 105 25.13 26.85 39.34
N HIS A 106 24.59 26.03 38.44
CA HIS A 106 25.35 25.56 37.27
C HIS A 106 25.49 26.63 36.19
N SER A 107 24.62 27.64 36.18
CA SER A 107 24.60 28.69 35.17
C SER A 107 24.22 30.06 35.77
N ILE A 108 24.44 31.10 34.98
CA ILE A 108 23.96 32.47 35.21
C ILE A 108 22.45 32.62 34.97
N PHE A 109 21.82 31.63 34.32
CA PHE A 109 20.40 31.67 34.02
C PHE A 109 19.56 31.20 35.20
N ASP A 110 18.60 32.03 35.59
CA ASP A 110 17.71 31.78 36.75
C ASP A 110 16.35 31.20 36.36
N SER A 111 15.99 31.29 35.08
CA SER A 111 14.72 30.79 34.59
C SER A 111 14.79 30.33 33.14
N GLN A 112 13.84 29.49 32.75
CA GLN A 112 13.68 29.07 31.36
C GLN A 112 13.47 30.28 30.42
N ALA A 113 12.74 31.31 30.86
CA ALA A 113 12.54 32.54 30.08
C ALA A 113 13.87 33.26 29.79
N SER A 114 14.76 33.35 30.79
CA SER A 114 16.09 33.96 30.59
C SER A 114 16.96 33.21 29.57
N ILE A 115 16.83 31.88 29.51
CA ILE A 115 17.49 31.06 28.48
C ILE A 115 16.90 31.35 27.10
N VAL A 116 15.57 31.42 26.99
CA VAL A 116 14.88 31.72 25.72
C VAL A 116 15.29 33.08 25.21
N ASP A 117 15.23 34.11 26.05
CA ASP A 117 15.58 35.49 25.68
C ASP A 117 17.05 35.56 25.22
N SER A 118 17.96 34.89 25.93
CA SER A 118 19.38 34.81 25.55
C SER A 118 19.60 34.13 24.19
N ILE A 119 18.93 32.99 23.93
CA ILE A 119 19.02 32.29 22.64
C ILE A 119 18.46 33.16 21.52
N THR A 120 17.30 33.78 21.72
CA THR A 120 16.67 34.62 20.69
C THR A 120 17.50 35.87 20.38
N ALA A 121 18.21 36.42 21.36
CA ALA A 121 19.09 37.57 21.14
C ALA A 121 20.36 37.22 20.35
N HIS A 122 20.91 36.01 20.50
CA HIS A 122 22.16 35.60 19.85
C HIS A 122 21.96 34.87 18.52
N TYR A 123 20.82 34.20 18.33
CA TYR A 123 20.53 33.37 17.17
C TYR A 123 19.31 33.87 16.39
N ASP A 124 19.15 35.19 16.32
CA ASP A 124 18.07 35.80 15.56
C ASP A 124 18.12 35.39 14.07
N GLY A 125 16.96 35.18 13.47
CA GLY A 125 16.83 34.73 12.09
C GLY A 125 17.04 33.23 11.85
N VAL A 126 17.42 32.43 12.87
CA VAL A 126 17.55 30.97 12.72
C VAL A 126 16.17 30.30 12.75
N PRO A 127 15.77 29.56 11.69
CA PRO A 127 14.48 28.89 11.65
C PRO A 127 14.29 27.93 12.82
N GLY A 128 13.16 28.08 13.52
CA GLY A 128 12.79 27.21 14.64
C GLY A 128 13.44 27.59 15.99
N LEU A 129 14.17 28.71 16.08
CA LEU A 129 14.64 29.30 17.34
C LEU A 129 13.86 30.56 17.75
N SER A 130 12.66 30.77 17.18
CA SER A 130 11.76 31.82 17.67
C SER A 130 11.39 31.58 19.14
N LYS A 131 11.07 32.65 19.88
CA LYS A 131 10.61 32.57 21.27
C LYS A 131 9.51 31.51 21.46
N ARG A 132 8.48 31.58 20.62
CA ARG A 132 7.38 30.59 20.59
C ARG A 132 7.88 29.16 20.38
N SER A 133 8.75 28.94 19.40
CA SER A 133 9.27 27.60 19.09
C SER A 133 10.12 27.02 20.23
N LEU A 134 10.91 27.86 20.89
CA LEU A 134 11.73 27.45 22.03
C LEU A 134 10.86 27.09 23.23
N ASP A 135 9.86 27.92 23.55
CA ASP A 135 8.91 27.64 24.64
C ASP A 135 8.17 26.31 24.42
N GLU A 136 7.69 26.08 23.19
CA GLU A 136 7.05 24.81 22.81
C GLU A 136 8.01 23.61 22.96
N LYS A 137 9.24 23.72 22.46
CA LYS A 137 10.26 22.66 22.55
C LYS A 137 10.67 22.37 23.98
N PHE A 138 10.91 23.38 24.80
CA PHE A 138 11.31 23.22 26.19
C PHE A 138 10.19 22.65 27.05
N ALA A 139 8.93 23.06 26.82
CA ALA A 139 7.78 22.45 27.48
C ALA A 139 7.63 20.97 27.10
N ALA A 140 7.77 20.64 25.81
CA ALA A 140 7.73 19.25 25.33
C ALA A 140 8.89 18.42 25.90
N ALA A 141 10.09 18.98 25.94
CA ALA A 141 11.29 18.35 26.49
C ALA A 141 11.15 18.03 27.98
N LYS A 142 10.62 18.96 28.77
CA LYS A 142 10.35 18.76 30.20
C LYS A 142 9.35 17.62 30.43
N ARG A 143 8.27 17.57 29.63
CA ARG A 143 7.26 16.49 29.70
C ARG A 143 7.87 15.14 29.31
N SER A 144 8.62 15.08 28.21
CA SER A 144 9.29 13.88 27.72
C SER A 144 10.27 13.32 28.76
N LEU A 145 11.11 14.18 29.34
CA LEU A 145 12.06 13.78 30.39
C LEU A 145 11.35 13.30 31.65
N ALA A 146 10.26 13.95 32.06
CA ALA A 146 9.48 13.52 33.21
C ALA A 146 8.82 12.16 32.98
N GLN A 147 8.38 11.87 31.75
CA GLN A 147 7.85 10.56 31.38
C GLN A 147 8.95 9.49 31.33
N ALA A 148 10.15 9.82 30.85
CA ALA A 148 11.27 8.88 30.77
C ALA A 148 11.89 8.54 32.15
N LYS A 149 11.65 9.37 33.16
CA LYS A 149 12.09 9.14 34.55
C LYS A 149 11.07 8.38 35.40
N ARG A 150 9.84 8.19 34.91
CA ARG A 150 8.81 7.38 35.57
C ARG A 150 9.01 5.91 35.25
#